data_AF-A0A382PQS1-F1
#
_entry.id   AF-A0A382PQS1-F1
#
_cell.length_a   1.000
_cell.length_b   1.000
_cell.length_c   1.000
_cell.angle_alpha   90.00
_cell.angle_beta   90.00
_cell.angle_gamma   90.00
#
_symmetry.space_group_name_H-M   'P 1'
#
loop_
_entity.id
_entity.type
_entity.pdbx_description
1 polymer ?
#
loop_
_entity_poly.entity_id
_entity_poly.type
_entity_poly.pdbx_seq_one_letter_code
_entity_poly.pdbx_strand_id
1 'polypeptide(L)'
;MMASALVGMANQVVPGFLERFGDSMPIELRSALDEARGAYGELIELASKNPNQTLCHTDTHLGNILFQNRKPRFLDWQAFMIQSFSYDIAYFLNGNLMPTIRRKNQEALLDTYFEALNEGGVSDVARDDVTVAYNREAAGQLVTIPLIAGAFLTDDERGNTLAAAWLPRFYAAMEDSDAPKQLADLLAEARM
;
A
#
# COMPACT_ATOMS: atom_id res chain seq x y z
N MET A 1 20.52 6.12 -7.18
CA MET A 1 20.30 7.34 -6.38
C MET A 1 18.95 7.35 -5.67
N MET A 2 17.83 7.11 -6.36
CA MET A 2 16.48 7.13 -5.74
C MET A 2 16.26 6.07 -4.65
N ALA A 3 16.65 4.81 -4.89
CA ALA A 3 16.50 3.74 -3.89
C ALA A 3 17.27 4.01 -2.59
N SER A 4 18.50 4.55 -2.70
CA SER A 4 19.30 4.90 -1.52
C SER A 4 18.69 6.02 -0.68
N ALA A 5 18.02 7.00 -1.31
CA ALA A 5 17.30 8.05 -0.59
C ALA A 5 16.07 7.52 0.15
N LEU A 6 15.29 6.62 -0.48
CA LEU A 6 14.12 5.98 0.13
C LEU A 6 14.51 5.07 1.31
N VAL A 7 15.63 4.33 1.18
CA VAL A 7 16.20 3.55 2.30
C VAL A 7 16.64 4.46 3.44
N GLY A 8 17.28 5.58 3.14
CA GLY A 8 17.67 6.59 4.14
C GLY A 8 16.47 7.14 4.91
N MET A 9 15.40 7.51 4.19
CA MET A 9 14.15 7.96 4.78
C MET A 9 13.52 6.88 5.67
N ALA A 10 13.48 5.63 5.21
CA ALA A 10 12.91 4.54 6.00
C ALA A 10 13.64 4.29 7.31
N ASN A 11 14.97 4.35 7.28
CA ASN A 11 15.78 4.20 8.50
C ASN A 11 15.62 5.37 9.48
N GLN A 12 15.22 6.56 9.02
CA GLN A 12 14.97 7.71 9.88
C GLN A 12 13.54 7.72 10.45
N VAL A 13 12.55 7.32 9.66
CA VAL A 13 11.12 7.49 10.01
C VAL A 13 10.56 6.30 10.78
N VAL A 14 10.88 5.07 10.36
CA VAL A 14 10.28 3.85 10.93
C VAL A 14 10.55 3.69 12.43
N PRO A 15 11.73 4.01 13.00
CA PRO A 15 11.93 3.91 14.44
C PRO A 15 10.95 4.75 15.28
N GLY A 16 10.69 6.00 14.86
CA GLY A 16 9.72 6.87 15.55
C GLY A 16 8.28 6.39 15.38
N PHE A 17 7.94 5.79 14.22
CA PHE A 17 6.66 5.11 14.04
C PHE A 17 6.51 3.93 15.02
N LEU A 18 7.54 3.08 15.16
CA LEU A 18 7.50 1.92 16.04
C LEU A 18 7.43 2.32 17.51
N GLU A 19 8.10 3.39 17.93
CA GLU A 19 7.99 3.93 19.29
C GLU A 19 6.55 4.34 19.63
N ARG A 20 5.83 4.95 18.67
CA ARG A 20 4.49 5.49 18.89
C ARG A 20 3.37 4.49 18.67
N PHE A 21 3.49 3.66 17.64
CA PHE A 21 2.41 2.81 17.13
C PHE A 21 2.76 1.33 17.06
N GLY A 22 4.03 0.99 17.32
CA GLY A 22 4.53 -0.37 17.23
C GLY A 22 3.66 -1.34 18.01
N ASP A 23 3.27 -1.02 19.25
CA ASP A 23 2.46 -1.89 20.11
C ASP A 23 1.08 -2.25 19.56
N SER A 24 0.54 -1.44 18.65
CA SER A 24 -0.73 -1.75 17.95
C SER A 24 -0.56 -2.64 16.73
N MET A 25 0.67 -2.80 16.24
CA MET A 25 1.00 -3.61 15.07
C MET A 25 1.11 -5.09 15.48
N PRO A 26 0.42 -6.01 14.75
CA PRO A 26 0.58 -7.45 14.93
C PRO A 26 2.06 -7.87 14.91
N ILE A 27 2.42 -8.83 15.76
CA ILE A 27 3.84 -9.18 15.99
C ILE A 27 4.49 -9.73 14.71
N GLU A 28 3.74 -10.52 13.93
CA GLU A 28 4.18 -11.11 12.67
C GLU A 28 4.47 -10.02 11.63
N LEU A 29 3.62 -8.99 11.55
CA LEU A 29 3.85 -7.84 10.68
C LEU A 29 5.04 -7.02 11.16
N ARG A 30 5.22 -6.86 12.48
CA ARG A 30 6.37 -6.13 13.03
C ARG A 30 7.69 -6.81 12.67
N SER A 31 7.77 -8.13 12.83
CA SER A 31 8.94 -8.91 12.42
C SER A 31 9.20 -8.81 10.91
N ALA A 32 8.15 -8.89 10.09
CA ALA A 32 8.28 -8.72 8.64
C ALA A 32 8.73 -7.31 8.25
N LEU A 33 8.26 -6.26 8.94
CA LEU A 33 8.70 -4.88 8.72
C LEU A 33 10.19 -4.71 8.99
N ASP A 34 10.71 -5.31 10.07
CA ASP A 34 12.14 -5.25 10.37
C ASP A 34 13.00 -5.88 9.26
N GLU A 35 12.57 -7.02 8.74
CA GLU A 35 13.21 -7.67 7.58
C GLU A 35 13.08 -6.80 6.31
N ALA A 36 11.88 -6.32 6.00
CA ALA A 36 11.61 -5.50 4.83
C ALA A 36 12.41 -4.19 4.85
N ARG A 37 12.62 -3.58 6.02
CA ARG A 37 13.45 -2.38 6.17
C ARG A 37 14.92 -2.67 5.84
N GLY A 38 15.44 -3.82 6.26
CA GLY A 38 16.80 -4.27 5.95
C GLY A 38 17.02 -4.50 4.45
N ALA A 39 15.98 -4.97 3.75
CA ALA A 39 16.03 -5.30 2.33
C ALA A 39 15.33 -4.27 1.41
N TYR A 40 14.96 -3.09 1.92
CA TYR A 40 14.08 -2.16 1.20
C TYR A 40 14.66 -1.69 -0.15
N GLY A 41 15.98 -1.58 -0.23
CA GLY A 41 16.66 -1.27 -1.49
C GLY A 41 16.47 -2.35 -2.56
N GLU A 42 16.55 -3.63 -2.17
CA GLU A 42 16.31 -4.79 -3.05
C GLU A 42 14.86 -4.80 -3.54
N LEU A 43 13.90 -4.55 -2.62
CA LEU A 43 12.47 -4.51 -2.93
C LEU A 43 12.11 -3.38 -3.91
N ILE A 44 12.66 -2.18 -3.73
CA ILE A 44 12.45 -1.06 -4.66
C ILE A 44 13.03 -1.38 -6.03
N GLU A 45 14.22 -1.97 -6.09
CA GLU A 45 14.84 -2.34 -7.35
C GLU A 45 14.01 -3.40 -8.10
N LEU A 46 13.52 -4.42 -7.39
CA LEU A 46 12.63 -5.42 -7.97
C LEU A 46 11.33 -4.77 -8.49
N ALA A 47 10.69 -3.93 -7.68
CA ALA A 47 9.47 -3.22 -8.07
C ALA A 47 9.69 -2.33 -9.31
N SER A 48 10.87 -1.73 -9.47
CA SER A 48 11.21 -0.91 -10.63
C SER A 48 11.32 -1.68 -11.95
N LYS A 49 11.43 -3.02 -11.88
CA LYS A 49 11.48 -3.92 -13.04
C LYS A 49 10.10 -4.48 -13.40
N ASN A 50 9.04 -4.15 -12.65
CA ASN A 50 7.68 -4.59 -12.95
C ASN A 50 7.24 -4.01 -14.31
N PRO A 51 6.84 -4.85 -15.30
CA PRO A 51 6.40 -4.36 -16.60
C PRO A 51 5.01 -3.70 -16.55
N ASN A 52 4.18 -4.02 -15.56
CA ASN A 52 2.78 -3.59 -15.46
C ASN A 52 2.67 -2.33 -14.59
N GLN A 53 3.34 -1.26 -15.02
CA GLN A 53 3.37 0.01 -14.32
C GLN A 53 2.54 1.09 -15.02
N THR A 54 1.99 2.00 -14.23
CA THR A 54 1.24 3.18 -14.69
C THR A 54 1.51 4.37 -13.77
N LEU A 55 1.11 5.56 -14.22
CA LEU A 55 1.08 6.75 -13.37
C LEU A 55 -0.01 6.59 -12.31
N CYS A 56 0.40 6.42 -11.06
CA CYS A 56 -0.49 6.30 -9.91
C CYS A 56 -0.55 7.63 -9.14
N HIS A 57 -1.69 7.90 -8.53
CA HIS A 57 -1.91 9.01 -7.63
C HIS A 57 -1.15 8.85 -6.31
N THR A 58 -1.09 7.61 -5.81
CA THR A 58 -0.43 7.14 -4.57
C THR A 58 -1.00 7.68 -3.25
N ASP A 59 -2.04 8.51 -3.30
CA ASP A 59 -2.68 9.09 -2.12
C ASP A 59 -4.22 9.15 -2.28
N THR A 60 -4.80 8.01 -2.61
CA THR A 60 -6.23 7.84 -2.91
C THR A 60 -7.11 7.76 -1.65
N HIS A 61 -6.78 8.51 -0.59
CA HIS A 61 -7.66 8.59 0.58
C HIS A 61 -8.91 9.43 0.30
N LEU A 62 -10.02 9.20 1.01
CA LEU A 62 -11.29 9.90 0.75
C LEU A 62 -11.19 11.43 0.86
N GLY A 63 -10.23 11.98 1.62
CA GLY A 63 -9.97 13.42 1.68
C GLY A 63 -9.52 14.05 0.35
N ASN A 64 -8.99 13.26 -0.58
CA ASN A 64 -8.50 13.69 -1.90
C ASN A 64 -9.51 13.39 -3.02
N ILE A 65 -10.74 13.01 -2.67
CA ILE A 65 -11.76 12.63 -3.65
C ILE A 65 -13.00 13.51 -3.45
N LEU A 66 -13.29 14.33 -4.46
CA LEU A 66 -14.53 15.09 -4.54
C LEU A 66 -15.48 14.45 -5.55
N PHE A 67 -16.78 14.71 -5.37
CA PHE A 67 -17.80 14.28 -6.32
C PHE A 67 -18.39 15.48 -7.04
N GLN A 68 -18.32 15.45 -8.37
CA GLN A 68 -18.96 16.43 -9.24
C GLN A 68 -19.88 15.69 -10.20
N ASN A 69 -21.17 16.03 -10.25
CA ASN A 69 -22.18 15.34 -11.05
C ASN A 69 -22.18 13.81 -10.82
N ARG A 70 -22.07 13.39 -9.55
CA ARG A 70 -21.98 11.99 -9.12
C ARG A 70 -20.77 11.22 -9.65
N LYS A 71 -19.77 11.90 -10.23
CA LYS A 71 -18.51 11.30 -10.68
C LYS A 71 -17.36 11.70 -9.76
N PRO A 72 -16.46 10.78 -9.40
CA PRO A 72 -15.30 11.11 -8.58
C PRO A 72 -14.31 12.00 -9.36
N ARG A 73 -13.59 12.81 -8.60
CA ARG A 73 -12.49 13.69 -9.03
C ARG A 73 -11.39 13.58 -7.99
N PHE A 74 -10.22 13.12 -8.43
CA PHE A 74 -9.02 13.06 -7.60
C PHE A 74 -8.35 14.43 -7.56
N LEU A 75 -8.07 14.90 -6.35
CA LEU A 75 -7.34 16.12 -6.06
C LEU A 75 -5.95 15.78 -5.55
N ASP A 76 -5.07 16.78 -5.52
CA ASP A 76 -3.79 16.68 -4.84
C ASP A 76 -2.86 15.58 -5.37
N TRP A 77 -2.44 15.77 -6.62
CA TRP A 77 -1.53 14.86 -7.31
C TRP A 77 -0.06 15.03 -6.86
N GLN A 78 0.25 15.72 -5.76
CA GLN A 78 1.64 16.05 -5.39
C GLN A 78 2.54 14.81 -5.15
N ALA A 79 1.93 13.66 -4.85
CA ALA A 79 2.63 12.40 -4.58
C ALA A 79 2.74 11.47 -5.80
N PHE A 80 2.25 11.86 -6.99
CA PHE A 80 2.17 10.94 -8.13
C PHE A 80 3.50 10.24 -8.43
N MET A 81 3.45 8.96 -8.78
CA MET A 81 4.64 8.22 -9.20
C MET A 81 4.28 7.06 -10.12
N ILE A 82 5.28 6.54 -10.85
CA ILE A 82 5.12 5.31 -11.60
C ILE A 82 5.16 4.12 -10.63
N GLN A 83 4.06 3.38 -10.57
CA GLN A 83 3.88 2.20 -9.72
C GLN A 83 3.11 1.11 -10.46
N SER A 84 3.04 -0.08 -9.85
CA SER A 84 2.09 -1.12 -10.25
C SER A 84 0.70 -0.56 -10.48
N PHE A 85 0.02 -1.03 -11.53
CA PHE A 85 -1.37 -0.63 -11.82
C PHE A 85 -2.31 -0.81 -10.62
N SER A 86 -2.00 -1.76 -9.72
CA SER A 86 -2.82 -2.06 -8.55
C SER A 86 -2.57 -1.16 -7.32
N TYR A 87 -1.57 -0.25 -7.36
CA TYR A 87 -1.17 0.54 -6.19
C TYR A 87 -2.32 1.39 -5.64
N ASP A 88 -2.98 2.16 -6.51
CA ASP A 88 -4.04 3.08 -6.10
C ASP A 88 -5.29 2.36 -5.60
N ILE A 89 -5.65 1.20 -6.18
CA ILE A 89 -6.81 0.42 -5.73
C ILE A 89 -6.50 -0.27 -4.39
N ALA A 90 -5.27 -0.76 -4.18
CA ALA A 90 -4.86 -1.32 -2.89
C ALA A 90 -4.88 -0.25 -1.79
N TYR A 91 -4.30 0.93 -2.02
CA TYR A 91 -4.34 2.02 -1.04
C TYR A 91 -5.77 2.50 -0.77
N PHE A 92 -6.58 2.66 -1.84
CA PHE A 92 -7.96 3.10 -1.72
C PHE A 92 -8.80 2.13 -0.87
N LEU A 93 -8.74 0.83 -1.16
CA LEU A 93 -9.53 -0.17 -0.43
C LEU A 93 -9.03 -0.34 1.01
N ASN A 94 -7.70 -0.41 1.21
CA ASN A 94 -7.11 -0.71 2.52
C ASN A 94 -7.19 0.48 3.48
N GLY A 95 -7.13 1.72 2.98
CA GLY A 95 -7.20 2.91 3.82
C GLY A 95 -8.61 3.41 4.11
N ASN A 96 -9.57 3.18 3.21
CA ASN A 96 -10.88 3.81 3.30
C ASN A 96 -12.00 2.87 3.79
N LEU A 97 -11.83 1.56 3.69
CA LEU A 97 -12.85 0.59 4.12
C LEU A 97 -12.52 -0.03 5.49
N MET A 98 -13.57 -0.30 6.27
CA MET A 98 -13.43 -1.16 7.44
C MET A 98 -13.08 -2.59 7.00
N PRO A 99 -12.23 -3.34 7.73
CA PRO A 99 -11.79 -4.68 7.32
C PRO A 99 -12.93 -5.63 6.99
N THR A 100 -14.01 -5.62 7.78
CA THR A 100 -15.19 -6.46 7.54
C THR A 100 -15.91 -6.13 6.23
N ILE A 101 -15.98 -4.84 5.87
CA ILE A 101 -16.58 -4.38 4.62
C ILE A 101 -15.67 -4.70 3.44
N ARG A 102 -14.36 -4.47 3.56
CA ARG A 102 -13.38 -4.83 2.52
C ARG A 102 -13.46 -6.33 2.22
N ARG A 103 -13.29 -7.19 3.23
CA ARG A 103 -13.32 -8.65 3.08
C ARG A 103 -14.61 -9.15 2.42
N LYS A 104 -15.77 -8.60 2.81
CA LYS A 104 -17.06 -8.98 2.23
C LYS A 104 -17.19 -8.64 0.74
N ASN A 105 -16.57 -7.54 0.29
CA ASN A 105 -16.79 -6.99 -1.05
C ASN A 105 -15.56 -7.05 -1.96
N GLN A 106 -14.42 -7.59 -1.48
CA GLN A 106 -13.14 -7.49 -2.16
C GLN A 106 -13.20 -8.02 -3.60
N GLU A 107 -13.70 -9.24 -3.80
CA GLU A 107 -13.78 -9.82 -5.15
C GLU A 107 -14.64 -8.99 -6.10
N ALA A 108 -15.82 -8.55 -5.67
CA ALA A 108 -16.69 -7.72 -6.50
C ALA A 108 -16.06 -6.35 -6.85
N LEU A 109 -15.27 -5.77 -5.93
CA LEU A 109 -14.57 -4.51 -6.17
C LEU A 109 -13.39 -4.70 -7.13
N LEU A 110 -12.66 -5.81 -7.01
CA LEU A 110 -11.58 -6.17 -7.94
C LEU A 110 -12.14 -6.56 -9.33
N ASP A 111 -13.31 -7.19 -9.39
CA ASP A 111 -14.03 -7.45 -10.65
C ASP A 111 -14.39 -6.13 -11.35
N THR A 112 -14.94 -5.16 -10.60
CA THR A 112 -15.26 -3.82 -11.13
C THR A 112 -14.01 -3.12 -11.66
N TYR A 113 -12.88 -3.24 -10.95
CA TYR A 113 -11.61 -2.67 -11.39
C TYR A 113 -11.07 -3.35 -12.65
N PHE A 114 -11.15 -4.68 -12.72
CA PHE A 114 -10.77 -5.47 -13.90
C PHE A 114 -11.63 -5.12 -15.13
N GLU A 115 -12.94 -5.00 -14.96
CA GLU A 115 -13.86 -4.57 -16.02
C GLU A 115 -13.47 -3.18 -16.54
N ALA A 116 -13.18 -2.24 -15.64
CA ALA A 116 -12.73 -0.90 -16.03
C ALA A 116 -11.38 -0.90 -16.78
N LEU A 117 -10.45 -1.78 -16.42
CA LEU A 117 -9.19 -1.97 -17.17
C LEU A 117 -9.46 -2.45 -18.60
N ASN A 118 -10.34 -3.45 -18.76
CA ASN A 118 -10.72 -3.98 -20.07
C ASN A 118 -11.44 -2.93 -20.93
N GLU A 119 -12.39 -2.18 -20.35
CA GLU A 119 -13.07 -1.06 -21.03
C GLU A 119 -12.07 0.04 -21.45
N GLY A 120 -11.00 0.22 -20.68
CA GLY A 120 -9.87 1.09 -21.00
C GLY A 120 -8.89 0.55 -22.05
N GLY A 121 -9.09 -0.69 -22.54
CA GLY A 121 -8.28 -1.31 -23.58
C GLY A 121 -7.09 -2.13 -23.09
N VAL A 122 -6.98 -2.41 -21.78
CA VAL A 122 -5.98 -3.33 -21.22
C VAL A 122 -6.46 -4.76 -21.43
N SER A 123 -5.77 -5.54 -22.25
CA SER A 123 -6.20 -6.89 -22.65
C SER A 123 -5.24 -8.02 -22.25
N ASP A 124 -4.07 -7.66 -21.73
CA ASP A 124 -2.97 -8.54 -21.36
C ASP A 124 -2.87 -8.81 -19.84
N VAL A 125 -3.82 -8.29 -19.07
CA VAL A 125 -3.99 -8.57 -17.64
C VAL A 125 -5.15 -9.53 -17.48
N ALA A 126 -4.95 -10.68 -16.84
CA ALA A 126 -6.04 -11.57 -16.46
C ALA A 126 -6.67 -11.12 -15.14
N ARG A 127 -7.89 -11.58 -14.86
CA ARG A 127 -8.58 -11.23 -13.61
C ARG A 127 -7.80 -11.67 -12.37
N ASP A 128 -7.18 -12.85 -12.41
CA ASP A 128 -6.38 -13.36 -11.29
C ASP A 128 -5.12 -12.51 -11.06
N ASP A 129 -4.56 -11.91 -12.13
CA ASP A 129 -3.40 -11.01 -12.01
C ASP A 129 -3.74 -9.75 -11.20
N VAL A 130 -5.00 -9.28 -11.28
CA VAL A 130 -5.48 -8.17 -10.44
C VAL A 130 -5.43 -8.54 -8.96
N THR A 131 -5.88 -9.75 -8.60
CA THR A 131 -5.83 -10.23 -7.20
C THR A 131 -4.38 -10.39 -6.74
N VAL A 132 -3.51 -10.98 -7.56
CA VAL A 132 -2.09 -11.13 -7.25
C VAL A 132 -1.43 -9.77 -7.06
N ALA A 133 -1.65 -8.82 -7.97
CA ALA A 133 -1.09 -7.48 -7.87
C ALA A 133 -1.63 -6.73 -6.65
N TYR A 134 -2.95 -6.80 -6.38
CA TYR A 134 -3.56 -6.19 -5.19
C TYR A 134 -2.94 -6.73 -3.90
N ASN A 135 -2.78 -8.05 -3.79
CA ASN A 135 -2.15 -8.67 -2.63
C ASN A 135 -0.69 -8.24 -2.50
N ARG A 136 0.08 -8.17 -3.60
CA ARG A 136 1.46 -7.68 -3.59
C ARG A 136 1.54 -6.23 -3.08
N GLU A 137 0.65 -5.36 -3.53
CA GLU A 137 0.60 -3.96 -3.06
C GLU A 137 0.14 -3.85 -1.59
N ALA A 138 -0.82 -4.68 -1.16
CA ALA A 138 -1.22 -4.76 0.24
C ALA A 138 -0.06 -5.24 1.15
N ALA A 139 0.77 -6.17 0.67
CA ALA A 139 1.99 -6.57 1.36
C ALA A 139 3.05 -5.46 1.33
N GLY A 140 3.24 -4.75 0.21
CA GLY A 140 4.16 -3.62 0.09
C GLY A 140 3.85 -2.46 1.05
N GLN A 141 2.57 -2.32 1.45
CA GLN A 141 2.15 -1.37 2.47
C GLN A 141 2.80 -1.61 3.83
N LEU A 142 3.37 -2.80 4.06
CA LEU A 142 4.17 -3.13 5.24
C LEU A 142 5.25 -2.08 5.50
N VAL A 143 5.89 -1.55 4.45
CA VAL A 143 6.89 -0.47 4.57
C VAL A 143 6.26 0.90 4.36
N THR A 144 5.40 1.08 3.36
CA THR A 144 4.94 2.43 2.99
C THR A 144 4.04 3.08 4.05
N ILE A 145 3.20 2.31 4.75
CA ILE A 145 2.29 2.85 5.76
C ILE A 145 3.03 3.33 7.01
N PRO A 146 4.00 2.59 7.57
CA PRO A 146 4.89 3.14 8.60
C PRO A 146 5.60 4.43 8.19
N LEU A 147 6.03 4.56 6.92
CA LEU A 147 6.66 5.80 6.44
C LEU A 147 5.68 6.97 6.43
N ILE A 148 4.50 6.77 5.86
CA ILE A 148 3.46 7.81 5.78
C ILE A 148 3.02 8.20 7.20
N ALA A 149 2.72 7.22 8.05
CA ALA A 149 2.28 7.46 9.41
C ALA A 149 3.35 8.19 10.24
N GLY A 150 4.60 7.73 10.17
CA GLY A 150 5.71 8.34 10.91
C GLY A 150 6.08 9.75 10.42
N ALA A 151 5.90 10.04 9.13
CA ALA A 151 6.21 11.34 8.56
C ALA A 151 5.10 12.39 8.77
N PHE A 152 3.83 11.98 8.73
CA PHE A 152 2.70 12.91 8.64
C PHE A 152 1.73 12.91 9.82
N LEU A 153 1.70 11.87 10.66
CA LEU A 153 0.83 11.88 11.84
C LEU A 153 1.49 12.69 12.96
N THR A 154 0.84 13.79 13.33
CA THR A 154 1.23 14.65 14.45
C THR A 154 1.19 13.88 15.77
N ASP A 155 2.07 14.24 16.70
CA ASP A 155 2.06 13.72 18.07
C ASP A 155 1.13 14.55 18.97
N ASP A 156 -0.15 14.52 18.60
CA ASP A 156 -1.25 15.17 19.31
C ASP A 156 -2.50 14.28 19.29
N GLU A 157 -3.55 14.72 20.00
CA GLU A 157 -4.83 14.01 20.09
C GLU A 157 -5.41 13.67 18.72
N ARG A 158 -5.28 14.59 17.75
CA ARG A 158 -5.81 14.42 16.39
C ARG A 158 -5.05 13.34 15.64
N GLY A 159 -3.72 13.41 15.62
CA GLY A 159 -2.87 12.43 14.95
C GLY A 159 -3.03 11.04 15.54
N ASN A 160 -3.10 10.93 16.87
CA ASN A 160 -3.29 9.65 17.56
C ASN A 160 -4.70 9.07 17.32
N THR A 161 -5.74 9.91 17.27
CA THR A 161 -7.10 9.47 16.90
C THR A 161 -7.16 8.95 15.47
N LEU A 162 -6.49 9.64 14.54
CA LEU A 162 -6.40 9.20 13.15
C LEU A 162 -5.65 7.87 13.04
N ALA A 163 -4.49 7.74 13.69
CA ALA A 163 -3.71 6.50 13.73
C ALA A 163 -4.55 5.31 14.19
N ALA A 164 -5.26 5.46 15.32
CA ALA A 164 -6.09 4.42 15.91
C ALA A 164 -7.25 3.97 15.00
N ALA A 165 -7.76 4.85 14.14
CA ALA A 165 -8.83 4.52 13.20
C ALA A 165 -8.33 3.97 11.85
N TRP A 166 -7.12 4.36 11.44
CA TRP A 166 -6.59 4.15 10.09
C TRP A 166 -5.65 2.94 10.02
N LEU A 167 -4.68 2.82 10.93
CA LEU A 167 -3.68 1.75 10.93
C LEU A 167 -4.29 0.33 10.98
N PRO A 168 -5.32 0.04 11.78
CA PRO A 168 -5.90 -1.31 11.83
C PRO A 168 -6.48 -1.79 10.49
N ARG A 169 -6.85 -0.87 9.59
CA ARG A 169 -7.38 -1.23 8.27
C ARG A 169 -6.28 -1.78 7.37
N PHE A 170 -5.11 -1.14 7.42
CA PHE A 170 -3.91 -1.57 6.70
C PHE A 170 -3.33 -2.84 7.28
N TYR A 171 -3.25 -2.98 8.61
CA TYR A 171 -2.78 -4.22 9.24
C TYR A 171 -3.64 -5.41 8.82
N ALA A 172 -4.97 -5.27 8.84
CA ALA A 172 -5.87 -6.32 8.39
C ALA A 172 -5.68 -6.66 6.90
N ALA A 173 -5.32 -5.70 6.05
CA ALA A 173 -5.03 -5.96 4.64
C ALA A 173 -3.69 -6.69 4.44
N MET A 174 -2.66 -6.30 5.19
CA MET A 174 -1.36 -6.98 5.21
C MET A 174 -1.50 -8.44 5.67
N GLU A 175 -2.26 -8.67 6.76
CA GLU A 175 -2.58 -10.03 7.25
C GLU A 175 -3.33 -10.86 6.21
N ASP A 176 -4.41 -10.31 5.62
CA ASP A 176 -5.21 -11.01 4.62
C ASP A 176 -4.41 -11.33 3.34
N SER A 177 -3.40 -10.52 3.02
CA SER A 177 -2.50 -10.73 1.88
C SER A 177 -1.32 -11.64 2.19
N ASP A 178 -1.18 -12.11 3.44
CA ASP A 178 0.00 -12.85 3.93
C ASP A 178 1.31 -12.08 3.63
N ALA A 179 1.38 -10.84 4.11
CA ALA A 179 2.52 -9.95 3.86
C ALA A 179 3.88 -10.56 4.22
N PRO A 180 4.05 -11.33 5.33
CA PRO A 180 5.32 -11.99 5.63
C PRO A 180 5.74 -12.99 4.55
N LYS A 181 4.80 -13.82 4.07
CA LYS A 181 5.09 -14.77 2.99
C LYS A 181 5.44 -14.04 1.69
N GLN A 182 4.64 -13.02 1.32
CA GLN A 182 4.91 -12.27 0.11
C GLN A 182 6.25 -11.53 0.14
N LEU A 183 6.64 -11.00 1.30
CA LEU A 183 7.98 -10.45 1.49
C LEU A 183 9.05 -11.51 1.22
N ALA A 184 8.91 -12.71 1.81
CA ALA A 184 9.87 -13.80 1.60
C ALA A 184 9.96 -14.20 0.11
N ASP A 185 8.83 -14.30 -0.58
CA ASP A 185 8.78 -14.63 -2.01
C ASP A 185 9.46 -13.53 -2.86
N LEU A 186 9.20 -12.25 -2.57
CA LEU A 186 9.83 -11.11 -3.27
C LEU A 186 11.34 -11.04 -3.02
N LEU A 187 11.79 -11.35 -1.80
CA LEU A 187 13.22 -11.38 -1.49
C LEU A 187 13.92 -12.56 -2.15
N ALA A 188 13.26 -13.72 -2.26
CA ALA A 188 13.76 -14.82 -3.05
C ALA A 188 13.90 -14.41 -4.52
N GLU A 189 12.90 -13.73 -5.09
CA GLU A 189 12.92 -13.22 -6.46
C GLU A 189 14.04 -12.19 -6.70
N ALA A 190 14.22 -11.23 -5.78
CA ALA A 190 15.23 -10.17 -5.90
C ALA A 190 16.68 -10.69 -5.82
N ARG A 191 16.90 -11.87 -5.25
CA ARG A 191 18.23 -12.46 -4.97
C ARG A 191 18.64 -13.56 -5.94
N MET A 192 17.81 -13.88 -6.93
CA MET A 192 18.18 -14.76 -8.05
C MET A 192 18.99 -14.00 -9.10
#